data_AF-A0A8T7EVJ0-F1
#
_entry.id   AF-A0A8T7EVJ0-F1
#
_cell.length_a   1.000
_cell.length_b   1.000
_cell.length_c   1.000
_cell.angle_alpha   90.00
_cell.angle_beta   90.00
_cell.angle_gamma   90.00
#
_symmetry.space_group_name_H-M   'P 1'
#
loop_
_entity.id
_entity.type
_entity.pdbx_description
1 polymer ?
#
loop_
_entity_poly.entity_id
_entity_poly.type
_entity_poly.pdbx_seq_one_letter_code
_entity_poly.pdbx_strand_id
1 'polypeptide(L)'
;MILYFLRHAHAVDAVGLSDEERALNDKGNAQAEATAKLFKRLSPQIDLIYTSPRLRCRQTAEIVGRAVDRTPEVREELNFEFNLTLLNDLLAP
;
A
#
# COMPACT_ATOMS: atom_id res chain seq x y z
N MET A 1 -18.67 -2.42 -6.98
CA MET A 1 -17.24 -2.11 -6.79
C MET A 1 -16.81 -2.64 -5.43
N ILE A 2 -15.66 -3.29 -5.32
CA ILE A 2 -15.08 -3.73 -4.05
C ILE A 2 -13.86 -2.86 -3.78
N LEU A 3 -13.77 -2.29 -2.59
CA LEU A 3 -12.64 -1.47 -2.15
C LEU A 3 -11.97 -2.14 -0.95
N TYR A 4 -10.65 -2.31 -1.04
CA TYR A 4 -9.83 -2.84 0.05
C TYR A 4 -8.96 -1.72 0.63
N PHE A 5 -8.91 -1.64 1.95
CA PHE A 5 -7.94 -0.79 2.66
C PHE A 5 -6.84 -1.66 3.24
N LEU A 6 -5.59 -1.40 2.82
CA LEU A 6 -4.42 -2.09 3.31
C LEU A 6 -3.52 -1.10 4.05
N ARG A 7 -3.32 -1.36 5.35
CA ARG A 7 -2.30 -0.64 6.13
C ARG A 7 -0.90 -1.11 5.71
N HIS A 8 0.06 -0.20 5.66
CA HIS A 8 1.46 -0.55 5.44
C HIS A 8 1.96 -1.56 6.48
N ALA A 9 2.89 -2.42 6.08
CA ALA A 9 3.52 -3.37 6.98
C ALA A 9 4.52 -2.68 7.94
N HIS A 10 5.11 -3.43 8.86
CA HIS A 10 6.04 -2.87 9.85
C HIS A 10 7.25 -2.19 9.20
N ALA A 11 7.49 -0.94 9.59
CA ALA A 11 8.62 -0.14 9.14
C ALA A 11 9.68 -0.03 10.23
N VAL A 12 10.89 0.38 9.83
CA VAL A 12 11.93 0.79 10.78
C VAL A 12 11.48 2.03 11.58
N ASP A 13 12.05 2.18 12.77
CA ASP A 13 11.84 3.37 13.60
C ASP A 13 12.52 4.59 12.96
N ALA A 14 12.01 5.78 13.26
CA ALA A 14 12.46 7.05 12.66
C ALA A 14 13.81 7.55 13.19
N VAL A 15 14.69 6.66 13.67
CA VAL A 15 15.97 7.07 14.27
C VAL A 15 16.94 7.47 13.18
N GLY A 16 17.07 8.77 12.93
CA GLY A 16 18.01 9.33 11.96
C GLY A 16 17.51 9.35 10.51
N LEU A 17 16.23 9.06 10.27
CA LEU A 17 15.57 9.13 8.95
C LEU A 17 14.36 10.06 9.02
N SER A 18 14.02 10.71 7.91
CA SER A 18 12.72 11.37 7.80
C SER A 18 11.59 10.32 7.85
N ASP A 19 10.39 10.69 8.32
CA ASP A 19 9.28 9.73 8.39
C ASP A 19 8.94 9.14 7.01
N GLU A 20 9.15 9.91 5.95
CA GLU A 20 8.85 9.54 4.56
C GLU A 20 9.72 8.39 4.05
N GLU A 21 10.97 8.35 4.50
CA GLU A 21 12.02 7.44 4.05
C GLU A 21 12.07 6.14 4.86
N ARG A 22 11.18 5.98 5.84
CA ARG A 22 11.12 4.74 6.64
C ARG A 22 10.70 3.58 5.77
N ALA A 23 11.65 2.69 5.51
CA ALA A 23 11.44 1.43 4.80
C ALA A 23 10.79 0.36 5.69
N LEU A 24 10.26 -0.68 5.06
CA LEU A 24 9.89 -1.91 5.74
C LEU A 24 11.12 -2.55 6.40
N ASN A 25 10.94 -3.08 7.61
CA ASN A 25 11.92 -3.98 8.22
C ASN A 25 11.66 -5.43 7.79
N ASP A 26 12.52 -6.37 8.18
CA ASP A 26 12.39 -7.79 7.80
C ASP A 26 11.03 -8.39 8.18
N LYS A 27 10.52 -8.02 9.35
CA LYS A 27 9.18 -8.40 9.79
C LYS A 27 8.10 -7.83 8.87
N GLY A 28 8.23 -6.57 8.47
CA GLY A 28 7.33 -5.90 7.54
C GLY A 28 7.33 -6.55 6.16
N ASN A 29 8.50 -6.91 5.64
CA ASN A 29 8.61 -7.63 4.38
C ASN A 29 7.88 -8.99 4.46
N ALA A 30 8.09 -9.76 5.54
CA ALA A 30 7.39 -11.03 5.74
C ALA A 30 5.86 -10.85 5.87
N GLN A 31 5.41 -9.78 6.53
CA GLN A 31 3.99 -9.43 6.63
C GLN A 31 3.38 -9.09 5.27
N ALA A 32 4.05 -8.24 4.48
CA ALA A 32 3.60 -7.87 3.15
C ALA A 32 3.50 -9.08 2.22
N GLU A 33 4.49 -9.98 2.27
CA GLU A 33 4.49 -11.24 1.52
C GLU A 33 3.34 -12.19 1.93
N ALA A 34 3.03 -12.26 3.22
CA ALA A 34 1.88 -13.04 3.70
C ALA A 34 0.54 -12.47 3.18
N THR A 35 0.40 -11.14 3.21
CA THR A 35 -0.75 -10.44 2.62
C THR A 35 -0.85 -10.66 1.12
N ALA A 36 0.26 -10.59 0.40
CA ALA A 36 0.31 -10.84 -1.05
C ALA A 36 -0.20 -12.24 -1.40
N LYS A 37 0.21 -13.27 -0.63
CA LYS A 37 -0.30 -14.64 -0.79
C LYS A 37 -1.80 -14.74 -0.52
N LEU A 38 -2.33 -13.98 0.43
CA LEU A 38 -3.77 -13.93 0.70
C LEU A 38 -4.53 -13.34 -0.49
N PHE A 39 -4.11 -12.17 -1.00
CA PHE A 39 -4.77 -11.54 -2.15
C PHE A 39 -4.73 -12.43 -3.41
N LYS A 40 -3.61 -13.12 -3.65
CA LYS A 40 -3.51 -14.10 -4.74
C LYS A 40 -4.50 -15.26 -4.60
N ARG A 41 -4.83 -15.69 -3.37
CA ARG A 41 -5.76 -16.80 -3.09
C ARG A 41 -7.22 -16.39 -3.09
N LEU A 42 -7.54 -15.18 -2.63
CA LEU A 42 -8.92 -14.72 -2.49
C LEU A 42 -9.65 -14.62 -3.84
N SER A 43 -8.91 -14.63 -4.95
CA SER A 43 -9.43 -14.58 -6.31
C SER A 43 -10.24 -13.33 -6.72
N PRO A 44 -10.22 -12.16 -6.02
CA PRO A 44 -10.75 -10.95 -6.63
C PRO A 44 -9.78 -10.52 -7.74
N GLN A 45 -10.32 -10.22 -8.91
CA GLN A 45 -9.59 -9.49 -9.92
C GLN A 45 -9.31 -8.10 -9.34
N ILE A 46 -8.05 -7.85 -8.95
CA ILE A 46 -7.63 -6.51 -8.56
C ILE A 46 -7.37 -5.74 -9.84
N ASP A 47 -8.23 -4.78 -10.13
CA ASP A 47 -8.10 -3.94 -11.33
C ASP A 47 -7.06 -2.85 -11.13
N LEU A 48 -6.96 -2.32 -9.90
CA LEU A 48 -6.17 -1.14 -9.59
C LEU A 48 -5.63 -1.18 -8.16
N ILE A 49 -4.43 -0.63 -7.96
CA ILE A 49 -3.80 -0.47 -6.64
C ILE A 49 -3.30 0.97 -6.56
N TYR A 50 -3.77 1.70 -5.54
CA TYR A 50 -3.23 3.00 -5.18
C TYR A 50 -2.43 2.92 -3.88
N THR A 51 -1.37 3.72 -3.78
CA THR A 51 -0.54 3.81 -2.57
C THR A 51 -0.17 5.24 -2.25
N SER A 52 -0.03 5.51 -0.95
CA SER A 52 0.64 6.71 -0.42
C SER A 52 2.09 6.83 -0.94
N PRO A 53 2.63 8.05 -1.10
CA PRO A 53 4.03 8.26 -1.53
C PRO A 53 5.08 7.76 -0.52
N ARG A 54 4.70 7.55 0.75
CA ARG A 54 5.58 7.08 1.84
C ARG A 54 6.23 5.74 1.48
N LEU A 55 7.54 5.60 1.73
CA LEU A 55 8.30 4.44 1.28
C LEU A 55 7.73 3.10 1.78
N ARG A 56 7.41 3.00 3.09
CA ARG A 56 6.75 1.82 3.68
C ARG A 56 5.43 1.43 2.99
N CYS A 57 4.64 2.40 2.55
CA CYS A 57 3.39 2.16 1.86
C CYS A 57 3.65 1.63 0.46
N ARG A 58 4.55 2.30 -0.30
CA ARG A 58 4.95 1.87 -1.64
C ARG A 58 5.51 0.46 -1.65
N GLN A 59 6.45 0.15 -0.75
CA GLN A 59 7.03 -1.19 -0.64
C GLN A 59 5.99 -2.28 -0.32
N THR A 60 5.06 -1.99 0.61
CA THR A 60 3.96 -2.91 0.92
C THR A 60 3.08 -3.15 -0.32
N ALA A 61 2.69 -2.08 -1.02
CA ALA A 61 1.85 -2.15 -2.20
C ALA A 61 2.55 -2.85 -3.37
N GLU A 62 3.85 -2.62 -3.58
CA GLU A 62 4.65 -3.28 -4.62
C GLU A 62 4.74 -4.78 -4.40
N ILE A 63 4.97 -5.23 -3.16
CA ILE A 63 4.98 -6.66 -2.81
C ILE A 63 3.64 -7.31 -3.13
N VAL A 64 2.54 -6.67 -2.72
CA VAL A 64 1.19 -7.18 -2.99
C VAL A 64 0.86 -7.14 -4.49
N GLY A 65 1.20 -6.04 -5.16
CA GLY A 65 0.97 -5.82 -6.58
C GLY A 65 1.64 -6.88 -7.45
N ARG A 66 2.89 -7.24 -7.15
CA ARG A 66 3.59 -8.35 -7.85
C ARG A 66 2.84 -9.68 -7.75
N ALA A 67 2.16 -9.98 -6.65
CA ALA A 67 1.45 -11.23 -6.50
C ALA A 67 0.13 -11.31 -7.29
N VAL A 68 -0.44 -10.15 -7.64
CA VAL A 68 -1.69 -10.01 -8.40
C VAL A 68 -1.48 -9.41 -9.80
N ASP A 69 -0.23 -9.31 -10.24
CA ASP A 69 0.18 -8.76 -11.54
C ASP A 69 -0.33 -7.33 -11.80
N ARG A 70 -0.16 -6.46 -10.79
CA ARG A 70 -0.51 -5.04 -10.85
C ARG A 70 0.61 -4.16 -10.32
N THR A 71 0.85 -3.07 -11.03
CA THR A 71 1.77 -2.01 -10.58
C THR A 71 0.98 -0.98 -9.77
N PRO A 72 1.35 -0.70 -8.52
CA PRO A 72 0.71 0.35 -7.74
C PRO A 72 0.96 1.74 -8.32
N GLU A 73 -0.07 2.58 -8.32
CA GLU A 73 0.07 4.00 -8.64
C GLU A 73 0.20 4.81 -7.36
N VAL A 74 1.16 5.74 -7.36
CA VAL A 74 1.40 6.62 -6.22
C VAL A 74 0.43 7.81 -6.29
N ARG A 75 -0.28 8.06 -5.19
CA ARG A 75 -1.33 9.08 -5.08
C ARG A 75 -1.11 9.94 -3.84
N GLU A 76 -1.02 11.25 -4.04
CA GLU A 76 -0.83 12.23 -2.94
C GLU A 76 -2.07 12.34 -2.05
N GLU A 77 -3.24 12.02 -2.60
CA GLU A 77 -4.52 11.95 -1.89
C GLU A 77 -4.48 10.91 -0.75
N LEU A 78 -3.57 9.93 -0.83
CA LEU A 78 -3.35 8.89 0.18
C LEU A 78 -2.22 9.24 1.17
N ASN A 79 -1.79 10.49 1.25
CA ASN A 79 -0.86 10.98 2.26
C ASN A 79 -1.57 11.22 3.61
N PHE A 80 -0.94 11.91 4.57
CA PHE A 80 -1.44 12.04 5.95
C PHE A 80 -2.89 12.54 6.11
N GLU A 81 -3.35 13.40 5.21
CA GLU A 81 -4.66 14.07 5.29
C GLU A 81 -5.81 13.27 4.63
N PHE A 82 -5.60 11.97 4.36
CA PHE A 82 -6.62 11.14 3.72
C PHE A 82 -7.96 11.20 4.45
N ASN A 83 -9.02 11.51 3.70
CA ASN A 83 -10.37 11.68 4.20
C ASN A 83 -11.41 11.29 3.13
N LEU A 84 -12.70 11.32 3.48
CA LEU A 84 -13.77 10.91 2.56
C LEU A 84 -13.89 11.79 1.31
N THR A 85 -13.53 13.08 1.38
CA THR A 85 -13.51 13.96 0.21
C THR A 85 -12.45 13.49 -0.77
N LEU A 86 -11.21 13.29 -0.29
CA LEU A 86 -10.11 12.79 -1.12
C LEU A 86 -10.37 11.38 -1.67
N LEU A 87 -11.07 10.53 -0.91
CA LEU A 87 -11.51 9.22 -1.41
C LEU A 87 -12.49 9.36 -2.57
N ASN A 88 -13.44 10.29 -2.49
CA ASN A 88 -14.38 10.53 -3.58
C ASN A 88 -13.65 11.04 -4.83
N ASP A 89 -12.67 11.94 -4.67
CA ASP A 89 -11.85 12.43 -5.77
C ASP A 89 -11.05 11.30 -6.43
N LEU A 90 -10.53 10.35 -5.63
CA LEU A 90 -9.79 9.16 -6.11
C LEU A 90 -10.66 8.17 -6.89
N LEU A 91 -11.94 8.06 -6.54
CA LEU A 91 -12.89 7.12 -7.13
C LEU A 91 -13.76 7.74 -8.23
N ALA A 92 -13.64 9.05 -8.43
CA ALA A 92 -14.33 9.74 -9.50
C ALA A 92 -13.85 9.20 -10.88
N PRO A 93 -14.77 9.02 -11.84
CA PRO A 93 -14.45 8.49 -13.17
C PRO A 93 -13.63 9.44 -14.03
#